data_AF-A0A4Q3BGC1-F1
#
_entry.id   AF-A0A4Q3BGC1-F1
#
_cell.length_a   1.000
_cell.length_b   1.000
_cell.length_c   1.000
_cell.angle_alpha   90.00
_cell.angle_beta   90.00
_cell.angle_gamma   90.00
#
_symmetry.space_group_name_H-M   'P 1'
#
loop_
_entity.id
_entity.type
_entity.pdbx_description
1 polymer ?
#
loop_
_entity_poly.entity_id
_entity_poly.type
_entity_poly.pdbx_seq_one_letter_code
_entity_poly.pdbx_strand_id
1 'polypeptide(L)'
;MNCYTYGQTTRSEISNSKIYIRATYFDKKIEYIGLQTRIDFNDTIIEKIRYKKFQTEDFTDYSEKRTTQFFYESFVNDTYALLDEKLKVVHKIKYRTNAEQTGIIFGKSTQISLEFIDTRNSFPRDTLVKTEKTPRKYYRKDNVEIYLVVIPDLKTLAVSSNGEFYTKQLFGDNYNDITAGLKNNYQSSTRFDIQKGDEIQLFYRRKWYDDTTNMATYQDKQFKNIKYLGDTVVNETKALKLEIEGYNYLSGKKDNPEQLLVFVTDSGYYVGNQFVLFKNYKSDLKIINNNGHKEFFLEGVSFDTVGENIYPKIIQIRSNDPYRYFILPFFPMPFIEFGNVQGIITYRKIKGVENGIKRERTYITSSQATVA
;
A
#
# COMPACT_ATOMS: atom_id res chain seq x y z
N MET A 1 -2.85 13.97 -5.08
CA MET A 1 -2.85 12.60 -5.60
C MET A 1 -1.82 11.75 -4.85
N ASN A 2 -2.06 11.46 -3.57
CA ASN A 2 -1.12 10.64 -2.77
C ASN A 2 -1.78 9.32 -2.41
N CYS A 3 -1.50 8.31 -3.22
CA CYS A 3 -1.86 6.91 -2.96
C CYS A 3 -0.66 5.99 -3.25
N TYR A 4 0.56 6.54 -3.25
CA TYR A 4 1.78 5.78 -3.43
C TYR A 4 2.31 5.37 -2.05
N THR A 5 2.24 4.08 -1.78
CA THR A 5 2.96 3.46 -0.66
C THR A 5 4.27 2.86 -1.19
N TYR A 6 5.30 2.79 -0.34
CA TYR A 6 6.66 2.40 -0.73
C TYR A 6 7.07 1.15 0.05
N GLY A 7 7.48 0.07 -0.63
CA GLY A 7 8.20 -1.05 0.04
C GLY A 7 8.78 -2.14 -0.87
N GLN A 8 8.41 -2.12 -2.15
CA GLN A 8 8.94 -2.91 -3.28
C GLN A 8 10.46 -2.83 -3.51
N THR A 9 11.04 -3.83 -4.16
CA THR A 9 12.44 -3.74 -4.61
C THR A 9 12.58 -2.84 -5.84
N THR A 10 11.60 -2.92 -6.75
CA THR A 10 11.60 -2.17 -8.01
C THR A 10 10.43 -1.20 -8.10
N ARG A 11 10.61 -0.12 -8.86
CA ARG A 11 9.53 0.83 -9.16
C ARG A 11 8.36 0.18 -9.91
N SER A 12 8.60 -0.81 -10.77
CA SER A 12 7.51 -1.49 -11.51
C SER A 12 6.52 -2.17 -10.59
N GLU A 13 6.95 -2.67 -9.44
CA GLU A 13 6.09 -3.41 -8.53
C GLU A 13 5.05 -2.52 -7.83
N ILE A 14 5.15 -1.18 -7.87
CA ILE A 14 4.20 -0.33 -7.14
C ILE A 14 2.77 -0.45 -7.71
N SER A 15 2.64 -0.84 -8.98
CA SER A 15 1.35 -1.02 -9.68
C SER A 15 0.84 -2.47 -9.64
N ASN A 16 1.41 -3.33 -8.81
CA ASN A 16 1.00 -4.74 -8.77
C ASN A 16 -0.33 -4.96 -8.03
N SER A 17 -0.73 -4.02 -7.17
CA SER A 17 -1.98 -4.11 -6.43
C SER A 17 -3.16 -4.28 -7.38
N LYS A 18 -4.08 -5.15 -7.01
CA LYS A 18 -5.31 -5.38 -7.75
C LYS A 18 -6.53 -4.83 -7.02
N ILE A 19 -6.34 -3.80 -6.21
CA ILE A 19 -7.40 -3.13 -5.46
C ILE A 19 -7.56 -1.71 -5.98
N TYR A 20 -8.81 -1.35 -6.23
CA TYR A 20 -9.21 -0.08 -6.80
C TYR A 20 -10.30 0.54 -5.93
N ILE A 21 -10.31 1.86 -5.84
CA ILE A 21 -11.42 2.62 -5.26
C ILE A 21 -12.35 3.10 -6.38
N ARG A 22 -13.64 3.13 -6.10
CA ARG A 22 -14.65 3.81 -6.92
C ARG A 22 -15.16 5.02 -6.15
N ALA A 23 -15.07 6.19 -6.75
CA ALA A 23 -15.48 7.42 -6.11
C ALA A 23 -16.09 8.41 -7.10
N THR A 24 -16.97 9.27 -6.59
CA THR A 24 -17.54 10.40 -7.32
C THR A 24 -17.10 11.71 -6.66
N TYR A 25 -17.34 12.83 -7.36
CA TYR A 25 -17.07 14.17 -6.86
C TYR A 25 -18.40 14.94 -6.81
N PHE A 26 -19.01 14.97 -5.63
CA PHE A 26 -20.29 15.62 -5.37
C PHE A 26 -20.08 16.77 -4.38
N ASP A 27 -20.70 17.94 -4.61
CA ASP A 27 -20.57 19.12 -3.74
C ASP A 27 -19.13 19.50 -3.35
N LYS A 28 -18.21 19.38 -4.32
CA LYS A 28 -16.78 19.63 -4.13
C LYS A 28 -16.09 18.69 -3.13
N LYS A 29 -16.66 17.52 -2.86
CA LYS A 29 -16.11 16.50 -1.97
C LYS A 29 -16.00 15.17 -2.70
N ILE A 30 -14.94 14.43 -2.39
CA ILE A 30 -14.79 13.05 -2.86
C ILE A 30 -15.71 12.18 -1.99
N GLU A 31 -16.55 11.38 -2.65
CA GLU A 31 -17.37 10.37 -1.98
C GLU A 31 -17.01 8.97 -2.52
N TYR A 32 -16.61 8.06 -1.63
CA TYR A 32 -16.39 6.66 -2.01
C TYR A 32 -17.74 5.96 -2.19
N ILE A 33 -17.95 5.38 -3.37
CA ILE A 33 -19.19 4.67 -3.72
C ILE A 33 -18.99 3.15 -3.78
N GLY A 34 -17.73 2.69 -3.75
CA GLY A 34 -17.40 1.27 -3.74
C GLY A 34 -15.90 1.02 -3.86
N LEU A 35 -15.57 -0.26 -3.90
CA LEU A 35 -14.27 -0.81 -4.19
C LEU A 35 -14.38 -1.70 -5.43
N GLN A 36 -13.24 -1.97 -6.05
CA GLN A 36 -13.13 -2.93 -7.13
C GLN A 36 -11.87 -3.76 -6.93
N THR A 37 -11.95 -5.06 -7.22
CA THR A 37 -10.78 -5.93 -7.33
C THR A 37 -10.56 -6.37 -8.77
N ARG A 38 -9.32 -6.72 -9.13
CA ARG A 38 -8.94 -7.23 -10.45
C ARG A 38 -8.29 -8.60 -10.36
N ILE A 39 -8.72 -9.52 -11.20
CA ILE A 39 -8.09 -10.84 -11.36
C ILE A 39 -7.60 -10.97 -12.78
N ASP A 40 -6.29 -11.17 -12.92
CA ASP A 40 -5.61 -11.33 -14.19
C ASP A 40 -5.65 -12.81 -14.63
N PHE A 41 -6.05 -13.06 -15.88
CA PHE A 41 -6.04 -14.38 -16.51
C PHE A 41 -4.88 -14.52 -17.50
N ASN A 42 -4.79 -15.68 -18.15
CA ASN A 42 -3.85 -15.91 -19.23
C ASN A 42 -4.08 -14.93 -20.38
N ASP A 43 -2.99 -14.54 -21.01
CA ASP A 43 -3.00 -13.62 -22.14
C ASP A 43 -3.76 -14.24 -23.32
N THR A 44 -4.47 -13.39 -24.07
CA THR A 44 -5.27 -13.78 -25.24
C THR A 44 -4.76 -13.02 -26.45
N ILE A 45 -4.64 -13.70 -27.60
CA ILE A 45 -4.28 -13.05 -28.86
C ILE A 45 -5.57 -12.65 -29.58
N ILE A 46 -5.73 -11.36 -29.86
CA ILE A 46 -6.85 -10.80 -30.61
C ILE A 46 -6.25 -9.97 -31.74
N GLU A 47 -6.58 -10.30 -32.99
CA GLU A 47 -6.07 -9.59 -34.18
C GLU A 47 -4.53 -9.42 -34.19
N LYS A 48 -3.79 -10.49 -33.82
CA LYS A 48 -2.32 -10.52 -33.70
C LYS A 48 -1.73 -9.66 -32.58
N ILE A 49 -2.55 -8.99 -31.77
CA ILE A 49 -2.12 -8.25 -30.58
C ILE A 49 -2.32 -9.13 -29.35
N ARG A 50 -1.33 -9.15 -28.46
CA ARG A 50 -1.45 -9.81 -27.16
C ARG A 50 -2.18 -8.88 -26.19
N TYR A 51 -3.27 -9.38 -25.62
CA TYR A 51 -4.05 -8.72 -24.58
C TYR A 51 -3.98 -9.49 -23.27
N LYS A 52 -3.91 -8.75 -22.16
CA LYS A 52 -4.15 -9.28 -20.83
C LYS A 52 -5.64 -9.37 -20.60
N LYS A 53 -6.20 -10.58 -20.53
CA LYS A 53 -7.57 -10.77 -20.08
C LYS A 53 -7.63 -10.58 -18.57
N PHE A 54 -8.60 -9.82 -18.08
CA PHE A 54 -8.84 -9.68 -16.64
C PHE A 54 -10.34 -9.59 -16.33
N GLN A 55 -10.68 -9.95 -15.11
CA GLN A 55 -12.01 -9.77 -14.52
C GLN A 55 -11.92 -8.67 -13.48
N THR A 56 -12.96 -7.86 -13.38
CA THR A 56 -13.18 -6.94 -12.25
C THR A 56 -14.37 -7.39 -11.43
N GLU A 57 -14.28 -7.18 -10.11
CA GLU A 57 -15.41 -7.37 -9.18
C GLU A 57 -15.64 -6.08 -8.41
N ASP A 58 -16.82 -5.49 -8.55
CA ASP A 58 -17.26 -4.27 -7.87
C ASP A 58 -18.12 -4.60 -6.64
N PHE A 59 -17.88 -3.91 -5.53
CA PHE A 59 -18.57 -4.14 -4.26
C PHE A 59 -18.47 -2.95 -3.29
N THR A 60 -19.33 -2.94 -2.28
CA THR A 60 -19.18 -2.09 -1.08
C THR A 60 -18.64 -2.88 0.11
N ASP A 61 -18.92 -4.18 0.19
CA ASP A 61 -18.34 -5.12 1.15
C ASP A 61 -17.95 -6.40 0.40
N TYR A 62 -16.69 -6.83 0.53
CA TYR A 62 -16.18 -7.98 -0.19
C TYR A 62 -16.85 -9.31 0.19
N SER A 63 -17.46 -9.37 1.38
CA SER A 63 -18.21 -10.54 1.84
C SER A 63 -19.62 -10.65 1.23
N GLU A 64 -20.09 -9.60 0.54
CA GLU A 64 -21.42 -9.54 -0.05
C GLU A 64 -21.43 -9.85 -1.56
N LYS A 65 -22.57 -9.59 -2.20
CA LYS A 65 -22.76 -9.77 -3.64
C LYS A 65 -21.85 -8.81 -4.42
N ARG A 66 -21.19 -9.35 -5.44
CA ARG A 66 -20.26 -8.64 -6.32
C ARG A 66 -20.79 -8.55 -7.73
N THR A 67 -20.50 -7.44 -8.41
CA THR A 67 -20.79 -7.27 -9.84
C THR A 67 -19.52 -7.55 -10.63
N THR A 68 -19.61 -8.50 -11.56
CA THR A 68 -18.45 -9.01 -12.31
C THR A 68 -18.46 -8.49 -13.75
N GLN A 69 -17.29 -8.12 -14.26
CA GLN A 69 -17.09 -7.73 -15.67
C GLN A 69 -15.76 -8.29 -16.20
N PHE A 70 -15.68 -8.52 -17.51
CA PHE A 70 -14.45 -8.96 -18.18
C PHE A 70 -13.95 -7.94 -19.18
N PHE A 71 -12.63 -7.83 -19.26
CA PHE A 71 -11.94 -6.90 -20.15
C PHE A 71 -10.66 -7.50 -20.73
N TYR A 72 -10.17 -6.87 -21.79
CA TYR A 72 -8.90 -7.18 -22.44
C TYR A 72 -8.06 -5.90 -22.55
N GLU A 73 -6.89 -5.85 -21.90
CA GLU A 73 -6.01 -4.68 -21.85
C GLU A 73 -4.68 -4.92 -22.60
N SER A 74 -4.18 -3.91 -23.30
CA SER A 74 -2.88 -3.97 -23.98
C SER A 74 -2.17 -2.62 -23.98
N PHE A 75 -0.83 -2.66 -23.89
CA PHE A 75 0.10 -1.52 -23.99
C PHE A 75 1.16 -1.81 -25.06
N VAL A 76 0.72 -2.03 -26.30
CA VAL A 76 1.57 -2.42 -27.44
C VAL A 76 1.72 -1.25 -28.41
N ASN A 77 2.91 -1.06 -28.98
CA ASN A 77 3.22 -0.02 -29.97
C ASN A 77 2.75 1.39 -29.54
N ASP A 78 3.13 1.76 -28.31
CA ASP A 78 2.77 3.01 -27.63
C ASP A 78 1.26 3.31 -27.57
N THR A 79 0.44 2.26 -27.70
CA THR A 79 -1.02 2.36 -27.72
C THR A 79 -1.58 1.59 -26.52
N TYR A 80 -2.34 2.30 -25.70
CA TYR A 80 -3.16 1.70 -24.66
C TYR A 80 -4.51 1.36 -25.29
N ALA A 81 -4.91 0.10 -25.18
CA ALA A 81 -6.20 -0.38 -25.65
C ALA A 81 -6.91 -1.17 -24.54
N LEU A 82 -8.20 -0.88 -24.35
CA LEU A 82 -9.10 -1.65 -23.49
C LEU A 82 -10.31 -2.09 -24.31
N LEU A 83 -10.59 -3.39 -24.32
CA LEU A 83 -11.78 -3.97 -24.92
C LEU A 83 -12.70 -4.54 -23.84
N ASP A 84 -14.01 -4.50 -24.08
CA ASP A 84 -15.01 -5.18 -23.25
C ASP A 84 -15.06 -6.68 -23.53
N GLU A 85 -15.93 -7.40 -22.82
CA GLU A 85 -16.13 -8.85 -23.00
C GLU A 85 -16.55 -9.24 -24.44
N LYS A 86 -17.18 -8.31 -25.17
CA LYS A 86 -17.66 -8.47 -26.54
C LYS A 86 -16.62 -7.97 -27.57
N LEU A 87 -15.39 -7.73 -27.11
CA LEU A 87 -14.27 -7.22 -27.89
C LEU A 87 -14.51 -5.82 -28.49
N LYS A 88 -15.49 -5.06 -27.98
CA LYS A 88 -15.70 -3.68 -28.40
C LYS A 88 -14.68 -2.78 -27.71
N VAL A 89 -14.17 -1.81 -28.47
CA VAL A 89 -13.17 -0.87 -27.97
C VAL A 89 -13.80 0.07 -26.94
N VAL A 90 -13.36 -0.04 -25.68
CA VAL A 90 -13.70 0.89 -24.60
C VAL A 90 -12.75 2.08 -24.62
N HIS A 91 -11.44 1.82 -24.70
CA HIS A 91 -10.40 2.83 -24.80
C HIS A 91 -9.39 2.48 -25.88
N LYS A 92 -8.91 3.48 -26.62
CA LYS A 92 -7.77 3.34 -27.55
C LYS A 92 -7.07 4.68 -27.70
N ILE A 93 -5.89 4.82 -27.10
CA ILE A 93 -5.11 6.07 -27.09
C ILE A 93 -3.61 5.80 -27.27
N LYS A 94 -2.87 6.76 -27.81
CA LYS A 94 -1.41 6.82 -27.71
C LYS A 94 -1.01 7.31 -26.32
N TYR A 95 -0.46 6.44 -25.50
CA TYR A 95 -0.25 6.71 -24.06
C TYR A 95 1.14 7.30 -23.72
N ARG A 96 2.00 7.49 -24.74
CA ARG A 96 3.30 8.17 -24.62
C ARG A 96 3.38 9.49 -25.39
N THR A 97 2.32 9.88 -26.10
CA THR A 97 2.30 11.15 -26.83
C THR A 97 2.34 12.35 -25.87
N ASN A 98 2.93 13.44 -26.36
CA ASN A 98 2.98 14.74 -25.70
C ASN A 98 2.10 15.79 -26.41
N ALA A 99 1.32 15.38 -27.42
CA ALA A 99 0.43 16.23 -28.19
C ALA A 99 -1.02 15.73 -28.17
N GLU A 100 -1.97 16.62 -28.51
CA GLU A 100 -3.37 16.26 -28.74
C GLU A 100 -3.47 15.11 -29.75
N GLN A 101 -4.49 14.29 -29.61
CA GLN A 101 -4.69 13.11 -30.45
C GLN A 101 -6.17 12.82 -30.67
N THR A 102 -6.49 12.14 -31.76
CA THR A 102 -7.79 11.49 -31.92
C THR A 102 -7.71 10.06 -31.39
N GLY A 103 -8.67 9.65 -30.58
CA GLY A 103 -8.72 8.32 -30.00
C GLY A 103 -10.12 7.96 -29.50
N ILE A 104 -10.23 6.83 -28.80
CA ILE A 104 -11.48 6.34 -28.25
C ILE A 104 -11.40 6.37 -26.72
N ILE A 105 -12.39 7.02 -26.07
CA ILE A 105 -12.56 7.03 -24.62
C ILE A 105 -14.03 6.72 -24.30
N PHE A 106 -14.28 5.64 -23.56
CA PHE A 106 -15.60 5.09 -23.25
C PHE A 106 -16.45 4.85 -24.52
N GLY A 107 -15.85 4.19 -25.51
CA GLY A 107 -16.51 3.80 -26.76
C GLY A 107 -16.77 4.94 -27.75
N LYS A 108 -16.50 6.20 -27.39
CA LYS A 108 -16.68 7.36 -28.28
C LYS A 108 -15.35 7.79 -28.89
N SER A 109 -15.30 7.88 -30.22
CA SER A 109 -14.21 8.55 -30.94
C SER A 109 -14.27 10.06 -30.71
N THR A 110 -13.17 10.68 -30.30
CA THR A 110 -13.13 12.11 -29.94
C THR A 110 -11.72 12.69 -30.02
N GLN A 111 -11.63 14.02 -29.97
CA GLN A 111 -10.37 14.72 -29.72
C GLN A 111 -10.00 14.64 -28.24
N ILE A 112 -8.76 14.27 -27.98
CA ILE A 112 -8.21 14.03 -26.65
C ILE A 112 -7.09 15.03 -26.41
N SER A 113 -7.27 15.86 -25.40
CA SER A 113 -6.24 16.73 -24.87
C SER A 113 -5.54 16.03 -23.70
N LEU A 114 -4.36 16.53 -23.31
CA LEU A 114 -3.55 15.91 -22.26
C LEU A 114 -2.98 16.92 -21.27
N GLU A 115 -2.79 16.45 -20.05
CA GLU A 115 -2.16 17.19 -18.95
C GLU A 115 -1.14 16.29 -18.25
N PHE A 116 0.03 16.83 -17.93
CA PHE A 116 1.02 16.13 -17.10
C PHE A 116 0.69 16.34 -15.63
N ILE A 117 0.64 15.25 -14.87
CA ILE A 117 0.31 15.31 -13.45
C ILE A 117 1.59 15.40 -12.64
N ASP A 118 1.72 16.49 -11.89
CA ASP A 118 2.74 16.60 -10.85
C ASP A 118 2.34 15.77 -9.62
N THR A 119 3.14 14.75 -9.33
CA THR A 119 2.93 13.85 -8.18
C THR A 119 3.84 14.16 -7.00
N ARG A 120 4.66 15.22 -7.09
CA ARG A 120 5.55 15.64 -6.01
C ARG A 120 4.77 16.33 -4.90
N ASN A 121 5.21 16.09 -3.67
CA ASN A 121 4.63 16.69 -2.45
C ASN A 121 5.48 17.80 -1.84
N SER A 122 6.62 18.15 -2.47
CA SER A 122 7.50 19.21 -2.01
C SER A 122 6.91 20.59 -2.31
N PHE A 123 7.11 21.52 -1.38
CA PHE A 123 6.83 22.95 -1.54
C PHE A 123 8.10 23.74 -1.21
N PRO A 124 8.48 24.79 -1.97
CA PRO A 124 7.82 25.26 -3.20
C PRO A 124 7.90 24.23 -4.33
N ARG A 125 6.94 24.28 -5.27
CA ARG A 125 6.95 23.41 -6.44
C ARG A 125 7.74 24.09 -7.55
N ASP A 126 8.95 23.62 -7.80
CA ASP A 126 9.66 23.97 -9.03
C ASP A 126 8.87 23.51 -10.25
N THR A 127 9.13 24.13 -11.41
CA THR A 127 8.53 23.71 -12.68
C THR A 127 8.69 22.20 -12.88
N LEU A 128 7.59 21.52 -13.22
CA LEU A 128 7.61 20.08 -13.46
C LEU A 128 8.53 19.74 -14.63
N VAL A 129 9.63 19.06 -14.35
CA VAL A 129 10.48 18.45 -15.38
C VAL A 129 9.82 17.15 -15.82
N LYS A 130 9.22 17.18 -17.01
CA LYS A 130 8.48 16.05 -17.58
C LYS A 130 9.47 14.97 -18.02
N THR A 131 9.17 13.72 -17.68
CA THR A 131 9.93 12.53 -18.06
C THR A 131 9.00 11.48 -18.66
N GLU A 132 9.55 10.38 -19.18
CA GLU A 132 8.74 9.25 -19.65
C GLU A 132 7.86 8.66 -18.53
N LYS A 133 8.30 8.78 -17.27
CA LYS A 133 7.61 8.29 -16.06
C LYS A 133 6.49 9.21 -15.58
N THR A 134 6.43 10.46 -16.06
CA THR A 134 5.43 11.42 -15.58
C THR A 134 4.02 10.94 -15.90
N PRO A 135 3.11 10.82 -14.92
CA PRO A 135 1.74 10.43 -15.18
C PRO A 135 1.03 11.44 -16.07
N ARG A 136 0.16 10.96 -16.94
CA ARG A 136 -0.53 11.77 -17.96
C ARG A 136 -2.04 11.57 -17.84
N LYS A 137 -2.79 12.66 -17.71
CA LYS A 137 -4.25 12.70 -17.82
C LYS A 137 -4.62 12.91 -19.28
N TYR A 138 -5.42 12.03 -19.84
CA TYR A 138 -6.00 12.10 -21.18
C TYR A 138 -7.50 12.33 -21.02
N TYR A 139 -8.00 13.49 -21.45
CA TYR A 139 -9.41 13.85 -21.27
C TYR A 139 -10.04 14.23 -22.60
N ARG A 140 -11.35 14.02 -22.71
CA ARG A 140 -12.07 14.40 -23.93
C ARG A 140 -12.16 15.92 -23.99
N LYS A 141 -11.81 16.51 -25.13
CA LYS A 141 -11.84 17.98 -25.31
C LYS A 141 -13.27 18.54 -25.17
N ASP A 142 -14.28 17.73 -25.49
CA ASP A 142 -15.70 18.07 -25.33
C ASP A 142 -16.25 17.86 -23.91
N ASN A 143 -15.54 17.11 -23.04
CA ASN A 143 -15.92 16.92 -21.65
C ASN A 143 -14.71 16.48 -20.79
N VAL A 144 -14.19 17.40 -19.98
CA VAL A 144 -12.98 17.20 -19.16
C VAL A 144 -13.16 16.23 -17.98
N GLU A 145 -14.41 15.96 -17.58
CA GLU A 145 -14.74 15.00 -16.51
C GLU A 145 -14.64 13.54 -16.98
N ILE A 146 -14.60 13.33 -18.30
CA ILE A 146 -14.37 12.02 -18.91
C ILE A 146 -12.89 11.90 -19.28
N TYR A 147 -12.14 11.12 -18.49
CA TYR A 147 -10.70 11.06 -18.61
C TYR A 147 -10.08 9.74 -18.17
N LEU A 148 -8.84 9.52 -18.60
CA LEU A 148 -7.97 8.43 -18.21
C LEU A 148 -6.68 9.00 -17.63
N VAL A 149 -6.13 8.39 -16.60
CA VAL A 149 -4.76 8.68 -16.16
C VAL A 149 -3.91 7.45 -16.37
N VAL A 150 -2.85 7.59 -17.17
CA VAL A 150 -1.88 6.51 -17.42
C VAL A 150 -0.54 6.89 -16.79
N ILE A 151 0.11 5.90 -16.17
CA ILE A 151 1.50 5.98 -15.72
C ILE A 151 2.35 5.18 -16.72
N PRO A 152 3.03 5.83 -17.68
CA PRO A 152 3.51 5.11 -18.86
C PRO A 152 4.69 4.15 -18.62
N ASP A 153 5.56 4.44 -17.66
CA ASP A 153 6.66 3.55 -17.26
C ASP A 153 6.13 2.29 -16.55
N LEU A 154 5.05 2.43 -15.77
CA LEU A 154 4.36 1.31 -15.13
C LEU A 154 3.40 0.57 -16.06
N LYS A 155 3.17 1.05 -17.29
CA LYS A 155 2.16 0.55 -18.24
C LYS A 155 0.82 0.27 -17.56
N THR A 156 0.33 1.29 -16.85
CA THR A 156 -0.81 1.14 -15.95
C THR A 156 -1.83 2.24 -16.17
N LEU A 157 -3.11 1.87 -16.30
CA LEU A 157 -4.24 2.78 -16.19
C LEU A 157 -4.51 3.04 -14.69
N ALA A 158 -4.02 4.16 -14.18
CA ALA A 158 -4.13 4.54 -12.78
C ALA A 158 -5.51 5.07 -12.40
N VAL A 159 -6.18 5.78 -13.32
CA VAL A 159 -7.53 6.31 -13.12
C VAL A 159 -8.33 6.19 -14.41
N SER A 160 -9.61 5.84 -14.31
CA SER A 160 -10.58 5.93 -15.40
C SER A 160 -11.86 6.57 -14.89
N SER A 161 -12.27 7.69 -15.50
CA SER A 161 -13.45 8.48 -15.12
C SER A 161 -14.42 8.58 -16.27
N ASN A 162 -15.65 8.09 -16.08
CA ASN A 162 -16.70 8.13 -17.10
C ASN A 162 -17.53 9.44 -17.07
N GLY A 163 -17.20 10.38 -16.18
CA GLY A 163 -17.93 11.63 -15.95
C GLY A 163 -18.93 11.57 -14.79
N GLU A 164 -19.30 10.38 -14.33
CA GLU A 164 -20.19 10.18 -13.15
C GLU A 164 -19.39 9.73 -11.93
N PHE A 165 -18.46 8.79 -12.14
CA PHE A 165 -17.52 8.32 -11.14
C PHE A 165 -16.19 7.98 -11.79
N TYR A 166 -15.15 7.88 -10.96
CA TYR A 166 -13.86 7.38 -11.36
C TYR A 166 -13.51 6.11 -10.59
N THR A 167 -12.79 5.22 -11.27
CA THR A 167 -12.09 4.09 -10.68
C THR A 167 -10.62 4.43 -10.61
N LYS A 168 -9.98 4.23 -9.46
CA LYS A 168 -8.56 4.55 -9.24
C LYS A 168 -7.85 3.40 -8.55
N GLN A 169 -6.72 2.98 -9.09
CA GLN A 169 -5.88 1.95 -8.50
C GLN A 169 -5.20 2.45 -7.23
N LEU A 170 -5.10 1.58 -6.22
CA LEU A 170 -4.28 1.80 -5.03
C LEU A 170 -2.87 1.30 -5.28
N PHE A 171 -1.84 2.08 -4.96
CA PHE A 171 -0.46 1.80 -5.36
C PHE A 171 0.46 1.55 -4.17
N GLY A 172 1.34 0.57 -4.33
CA GLY A 172 2.41 0.28 -3.39
C GLY A 172 2.19 -0.97 -2.52
N ASP A 173 3.14 -1.22 -1.62
CA ASP A 173 3.49 -2.55 -1.10
C ASP A 173 2.41 -3.07 -0.19
N ASN A 174 1.87 -2.18 0.61
CA ASN A 174 0.76 -2.42 1.50
C ASN A 174 -0.47 -2.94 0.73
N TYR A 175 -0.78 -2.35 -0.43
CA TYR A 175 -1.89 -2.82 -1.25
C TYR A 175 -1.53 -4.05 -2.09
N ASN A 176 -0.25 -4.26 -2.42
CA ASN A 176 0.23 -5.50 -3.04
C ASN A 176 0.11 -6.68 -2.07
N ASP A 177 0.47 -6.47 -0.82
CA ASP A 177 0.40 -7.46 0.25
C ASP A 177 -1.05 -7.84 0.54
N ILE A 178 -1.96 -6.85 0.65
CA ILE A 178 -3.39 -7.13 0.79
C ILE A 178 -3.92 -7.88 -0.46
N THR A 179 -3.45 -7.53 -1.65
CA THR A 179 -3.80 -8.25 -2.90
C THR A 179 -3.32 -9.70 -2.84
N ALA A 180 -2.10 -9.95 -2.36
CA ALA A 180 -1.55 -11.29 -2.23
C ALA A 180 -2.31 -12.10 -1.18
N GLY A 181 -2.64 -11.49 -0.03
CA GLY A 181 -3.48 -12.08 1.00
C GLY A 181 -4.85 -12.48 0.48
N LEU A 182 -5.47 -11.60 -0.31
CA LEU A 182 -6.76 -11.85 -0.95
C LEU A 182 -6.67 -13.04 -1.92
N LYS A 183 -5.69 -13.02 -2.82
CA LYS A 183 -5.50 -14.06 -3.85
C LYS A 183 -5.28 -15.45 -3.25
N ASN A 184 -4.51 -15.52 -2.17
CA ASN A 184 -4.14 -16.79 -1.54
C ASN A 184 -5.04 -17.17 -0.35
N ASN A 185 -6.05 -16.35 -0.02
CA ASN A 185 -6.94 -16.53 1.12
C ASN A 185 -6.15 -16.75 2.43
N TYR A 186 -5.11 -15.95 2.65
CA TYR A 186 -4.28 -16.04 3.84
C TYR A 186 -5.07 -15.64 5.09
N GLN A 187 -4.77 -16.32 6.19
CA GLN A 187 -5.40 -16.11 7.49
C GLN A 187 -4.36 -16.17 8.60
N SER A 188 -4.59 -15.43 9.69
CA SER A 188 -3.74 -15.50 10.87
C SER A 188 -4.50 -15.10 12.12
N SER A 189 -4.26 -15.81 13.22
CA SER A 189 -4.72 -15.39 14.55
C SER A 189 -3.80 -14.32 15.12
N THR A 190 -4.35 -13.40 15.92
CA THR A 190 -3.57 -12.46 16.76
C THR A 190 -3.34 -12.98 18.17
N ARG A 191 -3.70 -14.22 18.46
CA ARG A 191 -3.28 -14.89 19.70
C ARG A 191 -1.79 -15.22 19.58
N PHE A 192 -1.00 -14.64 20.47
CA PHE A 192 0.43 -14.85 20.55
C PHE A 192 0.77 -15.72 21.75
N ASP A 193 1.95 -16.32 21.69
CA ASP A 193 2.51 -17.15 22.75
C ASP A 193 3.99 -16.79 22.91
N ILE A 194 4.28 -16.04 23.97
CA ILE A 194 5.59 -15.47 24.27
C ILE A 194 6.05 -15.89 25.68
N GLN A 195 7.35 -15.96 25.89
CA GLN A 195 7.96 -16.24 27.20
C GLN A 195 8.96 -15.16 27.61
N LYS A 196 9.19 -15.01 28.91
CA LYS A 196 10.14 -14.03 29.44
C LYS A 196 11.49 -14.13 28.71
N GLY A 197 11.96 -12.99 28.21
CA GLY A 197 13.18 -12.88 27.42
C GLY A 197 12.97 -12.89 25.90
N ASP A 198 11.76 -13.18 25.43
CA ASP A 198 11.41 -13.01 24.01
C ASP A 198 11.57 -11.55 23.58
N GLU A 199 12.10 -11.36 22.37
CA GLU A 199 12.52 -10.06 21.88
C GLU A 199 12.28 -9.92 20.38
N ILE A 200 11.95 -8.71 19.92
CA ILE A 200 11.99 -8.32 18.52
C ILE A 200 12.78 -7.02 18.35
N GLN A 201 13.38 -6.83 17.18
CA GLN A 201 13.86 -5.51 16.75
C GLN A 201 13.03 -5.02 15.57
N LEU A 202 12.32 -3.91 15.81
CA LEU A 202 11.62 -3.16 14.79
C LEU A 202 12.53 -2.07 14.25
N PHE A 203 12.77 -2.08 12.94
CA PHE A 203 13.67 -1.17 12.26
C PHE A 203 12.93 -0.37 11.20
N TYR A 204 13.20 0.93 11.17
CA TYR A 204 12.60 1.87 10.25
C TYR A 204 13.63 2.46 9.31
N ARG A 205 13.26 2.57 8.03
CA ARG A 205 14.06 3.18 6.97
C ARG A 205 13.20 4.09 6.09
N ARG A 206 13.77 5.21 5.65
CA ARG A 206 13.17 6.05 4.60
C ARG A 206 13.52 5.45 3.25
N LYS A 207 12.55 5.42 2.35
CA LYS A 207 12.70 4.82 1.02
C LYS A 207 12.41 5.82 -0.10
N TRP A 208 13.16 5.72 -1.18
CA TRP A 208 12.84 6.32 -2.48
C TRP A 208 13.28 5.39 -3.60
N TYR A 209 13.16 5.81 -4.86
CA TYR A 209 13.65 5.06 -6.01
C TYR A 209 14.74 5.87 -6.70
N ASP A 210 15.83 5.21 -7.05
CA ASP A 210 16.84 5.78 -7.92
C ASP A 210 16.29 5.86 -9.35
N ASP A 211 16.39 7.03 -9.97
CA ASP A 211 15.77 7.28 -11.27
C ASP A 211 16.47 6.59 -12.44
N THR A 212 17.74 6.20 -12.26
CA THR A 212 18.56 5.55 -13.29
C THR A 212 18.32 4.05 -13.30
N THR A 213 18.32 3.43 -12.13
CA THR A 213 18.21 1.98 -11.93
C THR A 213 16.78 1.52 -11.70
N ASN A 214 15.86 2.43 -11.35
CA ASN A 214 14.50 2.13 -10.87
C ASN A 214 14.46 1.21 -9.64
N MET A 215 15.57 1.10 -8.91
CA MET A 215 15.68 0.31 -7.69
C MET A 215 15.37 1.14 -6.45
N ALA A 216 14.83 0.48 -5.43
CA ALA A 216 14.63 1.09 -4.13
C ALA A 216 15.96 1.42 -3.47
N THR A 217 16.06 2.64 -2.97
CA THR A 217 17.15 3.14 -2.15
C THR A 217 16.64 3.48 -0.76
N TYR A 218 17.51 3.35 0.23
CA TYR A 218 17.14 3.40 1.63
C TYR A 218 18.08 4.30 2.43
N GLN A 219 17.50 5.02 3.39
CA GLN A 219 18.22 5.68 4.49
C GLN A 219 17.71 5.13 5.81
N ASP A 220 18.62 4.64 6.63
CA ASP A 220 18.33 4.17 7.98
C ASP A 220 17.76 5.31 8.81
N LYS A 221 16.64 5.06 9.49
CA LYS A 221 15.93 6.07 10.28
C LYS A 221 16.10 5.81 11.77
N GLN A 222 15.65 4.66 12.25
CA GLN A 222 15.73 4.30 13.68
C GLN A 222 15.44 2.82 13.89
N PHE A 223 15.89 2.23 15.00
CA PHE A 223 15.39 0.95 15.50
C PHE A 223 14.80 1.07 16.91
N LYS A 224 13.96 0.11 17.26
CA LYS A 224 13.48 -0.17 18.61
C LYS A 224 13.65 -1.66 18.91
N ASN A 225 14.35 -1.97 20.00
CA ASN A 225 14.37 -3.31 20.59
C ASN A 225 13.19 -3.39 21.57
N ILE A 226 12.37 -4.42 21.46
CA ILE A 226 11.25 -4.66 22.37
C ILE A 226 11.42 -6.05 22.98
N LYS A 227 11.56 -6.11 24.30
CA LYS A 227 11.79 -7.35 25.06
C LYS A 227 10.68 -7.57 26.08
N TYR A 228 10.15 -8.79 26.14
CA TYR A 228 9.17 -9.17 27.15
C TYR A 228 9.84 -9.56 28.47
N LEU A 229 9.50 -8.84 29.54
CA LEU A 229 10.08 -9.01 30.88
C LEU A 229 9.30 -9.99 31.77
N GLY A 230 8.06 -10.31 31.39
CA GLY A 230 7.15 -11.17 32.14
C GLY A 230 5.79 -10.52 32.38
N ASP A 231 4.87 -11.30 32.95
CA ASP A 231 3.56 -10.82 33.34
C ASP A 231 3.61 -9.95 34.60
N THR A 232 2.65 -9.06 34.73
CA THR A 232 2.41 -8.24 35.92
C THR A 232 0.91 -8.03 36.10
N VAL A 233 0.51 -7.54 37.27
CA VAL A 233 -0.85 -7.09 37.54
C VAL A 233 -0.81 -5.60 37.89
N VAL A 234 -1.72 -4.82 37.31
CA VAL A 234 -1.91 -3.39 37.62
C VAL A 234 -3.41 -3.16 37.80
N ASN A 235 -3.81 -2.67 38.97
CA ASN A 235 -5.22 -2.45 39.33
C ASN A 235 -6.10 -3.67 39.00
N GLU A 236 -5.69 -4.85 39.48
CA GLU A 236 -6.37 -6.15 39.28
C GLU A 236 -6.45 -6.63 37.81
N THR A 237 -5.87 -5.88 36.87
CA THR A 237 -5.85 -6.22 35.45
C THR A 237 -4.52 -6.86 35.07
N LYS A 238 -4.56 -7.98 34.34
CA LYS A 238 -3.37 -8.64 33.80
C LYS A 238 -2.72 -7.76 32.74
N ALA A 239 -1.41 -7.61 32.82
CA ALA A 239 -0.62 -6.89 31.83
C ALA A 239 0.70 -7.61 31.54
N LEU A 240 1.16 -7.50 30.30
CA LEU A 240 2.52 -7.91 29.91
C LEU A 240 3.43 -6.71 30.13
N LYS A 241 4.58 -6.93 30.77
CA LYS A 241 5.61 -5.91 30.93
C LYS A 241 6.64 -6.06 29.81
N LEU A 242 6.77 -5.03 28.98
CA LEU A 242 7.77 -4.94 27.92
C LEU A 242 8.82 -3.89 28.30
N GLU A 243 10.07 -4.12 27.89
CA GLU A 243 11.13 -3.12 27.88
C GLU A 243 11.36 -2.69 26.43
N ILE A 244 11.45 -1.38 26.22
CA ILE A 244 11.72 -0.78 24.91
C ILE A 244 12.94 0.11 25.02
N GLU A 245 13.93 -0.12 24.17
CA GLU A 245 15.03 0.82 23.94
C GLU A 245 15.18 1.10 22.45
N GLY A 246 15.76 2.22 22.09
CA GLY A 246 15.84 2.64 20.70
C GLY A 246 17.05 3.49 20.36
N TYR A 247 17.23 3.68 19.06
CA TYR A 247 18.25 4.58 18.51
C TYR A 247 17.75 5.21 17.22
N ASN A 248 17.93 6.51 17.08
CA ASN A 248 17.60 7.26 15.87
C ASN A 248 18.87 7.65 15.11
N TYR A 249 19.04 7.10 13.90
CA TYR A 249 20.21 7.36 13.06
C TYR A 249 20.24 8.78 12.50
N LEU A 250 19.09 9.44 12.36
CA LEU A 250 19.01 10.79 11.81
C LEU A 250 19.44 11.86 12.82
N SER A 251 19.16 11.64 14.11
CA SER A 251 19.53 12.58 15.18
C SER A 251 20.71 12.11 16.03
N GLY A 252 21.17 10.87 15.84
CA GLY A 252 22.18 10.24 16.69
C GLY A 252 21.71 9.99 18.14
N LYS A 253 20.41 10.19 18.43
CA LYS A 253 19.87 10.11 19.78
C LYS A 253 19.55 8.67 20.19
N LYS A 254 19.96 8.30 21.40
CA LYS A 254 19.53 7.08 22.08
C LYS A 254 18.25 7.34 22.87
N ASP A 255 17.31 6.42 22.75
CA ASP A 255 16.17 6.32 23.66
C ASP A 255 16.56 5.36 24.78
N ASN A 256 16.48 5.83 26.03
CA ASN A 256 16.79 5.00 27.19
C ASN A 256 15.75 3.88 27.35
N PRO A 257 16.11 2.74 27.97
CA PRO A 257 15.15 1.69 28.24
C PRO A 257 13.95 2.22 29.04
N GLU A 258 12.75 2.01 28.50
CA GLU A 258 11.48 2.37 29.10
C GLU A 258 10.59 1.14 29.25
N GLN A 259 9.77 1.11 30.30
CA GLN A 259 8.79 0.05 30.49
C GLN A 259 7.47 0.42 29.83
N LEU A 260 6.95 -0.50 29.01
CA LEU A 260 5.63 -0.40 28.40
C LEU A 260 4.75 -1.54 28.93
N LEU A 261 3.52 -1.20 29.28
CA LEU A 261 2.51 -2.17 29.69
C LEU A 261 1.58 -2.48 28.52
N VAL A 262 1.32 -3.77 28.32
CA VAL A 262 0.30 -4.26 27.39
C VAL A 262 -0.81 -4.91 28.20
N PHE A 263 -1.98 -4.28 28.27
CA PHE A 263 -3.11 -4.82 29.03
C PHE A 263 -3.82 -5.89 28.21
N VAL A 264 -4.08 -7.05 28.80
CA VAL A 264 -4.68 -8.19 28.10
C VAL A 264 -6.06 -8.49 28.68
N THR A 265 -7.04 -8.66 27.79
CA THR A 265 -8.40 -9.09 28.11
C THR A 265 -8.71 -10.41 27.38
N ASP A 266 -9.86 -11.01 27.66
CA ASP A 266 -10.29 -12.22 26.95
C ASP A 266 -10.51 -11.98 25.44
N SER A 267 -10.86 -10.74 25.07
CA SER A 267 -11.18 -10.34 23.71
C SER A 267 -10.01 -9.76 22.93
N GLY A 268 -8.89 -9.39 23.57
CA GLY A 268 -7.78 -8.74 22.88
C GLY A 268 -6.72 -8.16 23.82
N TYR A 269 -5.97 -7.20 23.31
CA TYR A 269 -4.96 -6.49 24.10
C TYR A 269 -4.85 -5.02 23.72
N TYR A 270 -4.40 -4.20 24.67
CA TYR A 270 -4.15 -2.78 24.50
C TYR A 270 -2.66 -2.47 24.53
N VAL A 271 -2.17 -1.77 23.50
CA VAL A 271 -0.84 -1.14 23.49
C VAL A 271 -1.03 0.37 23.39
N GLY A 272 -0.79 1.07 24.50
CA GLY A 272 -1.21 2.47 24.62
C GLY A 272 -2.73 2.59 24.40
N ASN A 273 -3.14 3.44 23.46
CA ASN A 273 -4.56 3.65 23.12
C ASN A 273 -5.07 2.70 22.01
N GLN A 274 -4.24 1.80 21.50
CA GLN A 274 -4.61 0.90 20.41
C GLN A 274 -5.10 -0.44 20.96
N PHE A 275 -6.35 -0.79 20.66
CA PHE A 275 -6.91 -2.12 20.93
C PHE A 275 -6.71 -3.04 19.73
N VAL A 276 -6.20 -4.25 19.98
CA VAL A 276 -6.07 -5.32 18.99
C VAL A 276 -6.95 -6.50 19.43
N LEU A 277 -7.93 -6.84 18.60
CA LEU A 277 -8.87 -7.92 18.87
C LEU A 277 -8.20 -9.28 18.68
N PHE A 278 -8.49 -10.24 19.56
CA PHE A 278 -8.23 -11.65 19.33
C PHE A 278 -9.30 -12.22 18.39
N LYS A 279 -8.96 -12.31 17.11
CA LYS A 279 -9.75 -12.99 16.08
C LYS A 279 -8.82 -13.69 15.09
N ASN A 280 -9.41 -14.49 14.20
CA ASN A 280 -8.72 -14.95 13.00
C ASN A 280 -8.88 -13.89 11.90
N TYR A 281 -7.79 -13.18 11.60
CA TYR A 281 -7.75 -12.15 10.57
C TYR A 281 -7.66 -12.80 9.18
N LYS A 282 -8.27 -12.14 8.21
CA LYS A 282 -8.28 -12.51 6.79
C LYS A 282 -8.52 -11.25 5.97
N SER A 283 -8.56 -11.37 4.65
CA SER A 283 -8.94 -10.24 3.80
C SER A 283 -10.36 -9.75 4.13
N ASP A 284 -10.48 -8.46 4.45
CA ASP A 284 -11.73 -7.76 4.74
C ASP A 284 -11.65 -6.36 4.10
N LEU A 285 -12.33 -6.19 2.98
CA LEU A 285 -12.28 -4.99 2.14
C LEU A 285 -13.70 -4.42 2.05
N LYS A 286 -13.91 -3.21 2.57
CA LYS A 286 -15.25 -2.61 2.57
C LYS A 286 -15.23 -1.09 2.63
N ILE A 287 -16.34 -0.50 2.23
CA ILE A 287 -16.70 0.88 2.53
C ILE A 287 -17.43 0.89 3.87
N ILE A 288 -16.92 1.68 4.81
CA ILE A 288 -17.52 1.89 6.13
C ILE A 288 -18.06 3.32 6.22
N ASN A 289 -19.08 3.51 7.05
CA ASN A 289 -19.59 4.83 7.40
C ASN A 289 -19.03 5.24 8.76
N ASN A 290 -18.35 6.38 8.79
CA ASN A 290 -17.76 6.94 9.99
C ASN A 290 -18.28 8.38 10.15
N ASN A 291 -19.18 8.60 11.10
CA ASN A 291 -19.79 9.91 11.37
C ASN A 291 -20.40 10.58 10.13
N GLY A 292 -21.04 9.81 9.25
CA GLY A 292 -21.65 10.31 8.02
C GLY A 292 -20.70 10.40 6.84
N HIS A 293 -19.41 10.11 7.02
CA HIS A 293 -18.42 10.05 5.95
C HIS A 293 -18.18 8.60 5.51
N LYS A 294 -18.27 8.35 4.21
CA LYS A 294 -17.85 7.07 3.64
C LYS A 294 -16.33 7.02 3.59
N GLU A 295 -15.77 5.91 4.05
CA GLU A 295 -14.34 5.63 4.11
C GLU A 295 -14.10 4.21 3.59
N PHE A 296 -12.94 3.93 3.00
CA PHE A 296 -12.55 2.54 2.78
C PHE A 296 -11.81 2.00 4.01
N PHE A 297 -12.06 0.74 4.34
CA PHE A 297 -11.30 -0.08 5.28
C PHE A 297 -10.76 -1.30 4.53
N LEU A 298 -9.45 -1.48 4.55
CA LEU A 298 -8.77 -2.60 3.91
C LEU A 298 -7.94 -3.33 4.96
N GLU A 299 -8.23 -4.60 5.15
CA GLU A 299 -7.49 -5.53 6.01
C GLU A 299 -7.00 -6.71 5.16
N GLY A 300 -5.79 -7.18 5.43
CA GLY A 300 -5.22 -8.36 4.78
C GLY A 300 -4.13 -9.01 5.60
N VAL A 301 -3.88 -10.30 5.31
CA VAL A 301 -2.78 -11.07 5.89
C VAL A 301 -1.69 -11.24 4.83
N SER A 302 -0.47 -10.91 5.21
CA SER A 302 0.75 -11.11 4.42
C SER A 302 1.78 -11.85 5.26
N PHE A 303 2.94 -12.12 4.68
CA PHE A 303 4.06 -12.76 5.35
C PHE A 303 5.33 -11.98 5.09
N ASP A 304 6.14 -11.83 6.14
CA ASP A 304 7.49 -11.28 6.06
C ASP A 304 8.49 -12.39 6.41
N THR A 305 9.75 -12.15 6.08
CA THR A 305 10.87 -13.06 6.35
C THR A 305 11.93 -12.36 7.19
N VAL A 306 12.42 -13.03 8.23
CA VAL A 306 13.55 -12.60 9.07
C VAL A 306 14.52 -13.76 9.20
N GLY A 307 15.70 -13.62 8.60
CA GLY A 307 16.60 -14.76 8.40
C GLY A 307 15.93 -15.82 7.54
N GLU A 308 15.86 -17.05 8.04
CA GLU A 308 15.17 -18.17 7.37
C GLU A 308 13.71 -18.31 7.82
N ASN A 309 13.27 -17.51 8.80
CA ASN A 309 11.95 -17.65 9.38
C ASN A 309 10.92 -16.73 8.71
N ILE A 310 9.82 -17.33 8.27
CA ILE A 310 8.63 -16.64 7.75
C ILE A 310 7.63 -16.40 8.89
N TYR A 311 7.04 -15.21 8.98
CA TYR A 311 6.00 -14.91 9.95
C TYR A 311 4.81 -14.18 9.31
N PRO A 312 3.58 -14.40 9.79
CA PRO A 312 2.42 -13.66 9.33
C PRO A 312 2.43 -12.23 9.88
N LYS A 313 1.96 -11.30 9.06
CA LYS A 313 1.76 -9.88 9.39
C LYS A 313 0.38 -9.46 8.89
N ILE A 314 -0.38 -8.79 9.74
CA ILE A 314 -1.70 -8.26 9.36
C ILE A 314 -1.54 -6.78 9.04
N ILE A 315 -2.15 -6.35 7.95
CA ILE A 315 -2.08 -4.96 7.45
C ILE A 315 -3.49 -4.38 7.52
N GLN A 316 -3.62 -3.17 8.05
CA GLN A 316 -4.87 -2.41 8.10
C GLN A 316 -4.66 -0.99 7.58
N ILE A 317 -5.55 -0.56 6.68
CA ILE A 317 -5.49 0.74 6.01
C ILE A 317 -6.88 1.37 5.99
N ARG A 318 -6.95 2.67 6.29
CA ARG A 318 -8.16 3.50 6.21
C ARG A 318 -7.94 4.71 5.33
N SER A 319 -8.99 5.22 4.70
CA SER A 319 -8.88 6.37 3.79
C SER A 319 -8.67 7.71 4.48
N ASN A 320 -9.14 7.85 5.72
CA ASN A 320 -9.02 9.07 6.52
C ASN A 320 -7.76 9.09 7.39
N ASP A 321 -6.95 8.03 7.32
CA ASP A 321 -5.80 7.84 8.18
C ASP A 321 -4.51 7.88 7.35
N PRO A 322 -3.58 8.81 7.63
CA PRO A 322 -2.29 8.81 6.98
C PRO A 322 -1.43 7.58 7.32
N TYR A 323 -1.73 6.90 8.43
CA TYR A 323 -0.97 5.77 8.94
C TYR A 323 -1.46 4.45 8.36
N ARG A 324 -0.51 3.53 8.19
CA ARG A 324 -0.75 2.12 7.88
C ARG A 324 -0.40 1.31 9.10
N TYR A 325 -1.32 0.46 9.52
CA TYR A 325 -1.19 -0.29 10.76
C TYR A 325 -0.79 -1.73 10.47
N PHE A 326 0.18 -2.22 11.22
CA PHE A 326 0.65 -3.57 11.16
C PHE A 326 0.46 -4.24 12.51
N ILE A 327 -0.13 -5.41 12.51
CA ILE A 327 -0.26 -6.26 13.71
C ILE A 327 0.64 -7.47 13.52
N LEU A 328 1.35 -7.83 14.58
CA LEU A 328 2.23 -9.00 14.65
C LEU A 328 1.53 -10.14 15.41
N PRO A 329 0.97 -11.14 14.72
CA PRO A 329 0.42 -12.36 15.30
C PRO A 329 1.24 -13.06 16.38
N PHE A 330 2.57 -12.95 16.32
CA PHE A 330 3.49 -13.70 17.18
C PHE A 330 4.08 -12.87 18.33
N PHE A 331 3.80 -11.57 18.38
CA PHE A 331 4.35 -10.68 19.41
C PHE A 331 3.42 -9.47 19.63
N PRO A 332 3.09 -9.09 20.87
CA PRO A 332 2.06 -8.09 21.19
C PRO A 332 2.54 -6.64 20.98
N MET A 333 3.08 -6.34 19.81
CA MET A 333 3.62 -5.03 19.45
C MET A 333 3.18 -4.67 18.03
N PRO A 334 2.02 -4.01 17.86
CA PRO A 334 1.67 -3.44 16.56
C PRO A 334 2.62 -2.28 16.24
N PHE A 335 2.74 -1.96 14.95
CA PHE A 335 3.52 -0.80 14.51
C PHE A 335 2.84 -0.10 13.34
N ILE A 336 3.28 1.14 13.07
CA ILE A 336 2.72 1.98 12.01
C ILE A 336 3.78 2.43 11.01
N GLU A 337 3.37 2.61 9.76
CA GLU A 337 4.13 3.29 8.72
C GLU A 337 3.43 4.59 8.29
N PHE A 338 4.24 5.58 7.90
CA PHE A 338 3.76 6.84 7.36
C PHE A 338 4.64 7.32 6.20
N GLY A 339 4.01 7.82 5.14
CA GLY A 339 4.71 8.34 3.97
C GLY A 339 5.69 7.33 3.36
N ASN A 340 6.95 7.72 3.21
CA ASN A 340 8.00 6.88 2.65
C ASN A 340 8.81 6.09 3.70
N VAL A 341 8.33 6.02 4.94
CA VAL A 341 8.95 5.24 6.00
C VAL A 341 8.42 3.82 5.95
N GLN A 342 9.33 2.85 5.85
CA GLN A 342 9.05 1.43 5.93
C GLN A 342 9.49 0.89 7.29
N GLY A 343 8.66 0.07 7.93
CA GLY A 343 8.97 -0.68 9.15
C GLY A 343 9.18 -2.15 8.83
N ILE A 344 10.28 -2.73 9.31
CA ILE A 344 10.62 -4.13 9.14
C ILE A 344 11.10 -4.73 10.46
N ILE A 345 10.78 -6.00 10.70
CA ILE A 345 11.48 -6.76 11.74
C ILE A 345 12.82 -7.18 11.16
N THR A 346 13.90 -6.95 11.88
CA THR A 346 15.27 -7.31 11.44
C THR A 346 15.86 -8.44 12.27
N TYR A 347 15.38 -8.57 13.51
CA TYR A 347 15.76 -9.60 14.44
C TYR A 347 14.56 -10.02 15.28
N ARG A 348 14.49 -11.31 15.61
CA ARG A 348 13.57 -11.85 16.60
C ARG A 348 14.24 -12.95 17.41
N LYS A 349 13.87 -13.04 18.67
CA LYS A 349 14.14 -14.14 19.59
C LYS A 349 12.83 -14.56 20.21
N ILE A 350 12.28 -15.68 19.78
CA ILE A 350 11.00 -16.19 20.29
C ILE A 350 11.23 -17.62 20.78
N LYS A 351 10.90 -17.87 22.04
CA LYS A 351 11.09 -19.16 22.71
C LYS A 351 12.54 -19.68 22.63
N GLY A 352 13.50 -18.76 22.73
CA GLY A 352 14.93 -19.07 22.63
C GLY A 352 15.47 -19.23 21.21
N VAL A 353 14.63 -19.22 20.17
CA VAL A 353 15.06 -19.30 18.78
C VAL A 353 15.33 -17.91 18.23
N GLU A 354 16.59 -17.64 17.87
CA GLU A 354 17.04 -16.38 17.28
C GLU A 354 17.04 -16.45 15.75
N ASN A 355 16.53 -15.40 15.10
CA ASN A 355 16.53 -15.27 13.65
C ASN A 355 16.81 -13.82 13.25
N GLY A 356 17.52 -13.65 12.12
CA GLY A 356 17.86 -12.35 11.56
C GLY A 356 19.09 -11.70 12.18
N ILE A 357 19.31 -10.42 11.89
CA ILE A 357 20.48 -9.65 12.33
C ILE A 357 19.99 -8.44 13.10
N LYS A 358 20.40 -8.36 14.37
CA LYS A 358 20.10 -7.21 15.22
C LYS A 358 20.95 -6.02 14.75
N ARG A 359 20.30 -4.92 14.39
CA ARG A 359 20.95 -3.66 14.04
C ARG A 359 21.60 -3.06 15.27
N GLU A 360 22.80 -2.55 15.06
CA GLU A 360 23.60 -1.88 16.08
C GLU A 360 23.67 -0.39 15.81
N ARG A 361 24.06 0.37 16.83
CA ARG A 361 24.29 1.80 16.69
C ARG A 361 25.53 2.01 15.83
N THR A 362 25.39 2.75 14.74
CA THR A 362 26.56 3.29 14.03
C THR A 362 26.82 4.70 14.57
N TYR A 363 27.95 4.89 15.24
CA TYR A 363 28.39 6.22 15.65
C TYR A 363 28.61 7.06 14.39
N ILE A 364 27.94 8.21 14.27
CA ILE A 364 28.29 9.21 13.25
C ILE A 364 29.66 9.74 13.63
N THR A 365 30.73 9.18 13.07
CA THR A 365 32.05 9.78 13.15
C THR A 365 32.05 11.03 12.28
N SER A 366 32.67 12.10 12.77
CA SER A 366 32.71 13.45 12.18
C SER A 366 33.18 13.54 10.72
N SER A 367 33.67 12.45 10.11
CA SER A 367 34.01 12.35 8.69
C SER A 367 32.82 12.25 7.73
N GLN A 368 31.59 12.03 8.22
CA GLN A 368 30.38 11.97 7.37
C GLN A 368 29.53 13.26 7.38
N ALA A 369 29.92 14.26 8.17
CA ALA A 369 29.17 15.51 8.31
C ALA A 369 29.43 16.54 7.19
N THR A 370 30.33 16.25 6.24
CA THR A 370 30.76 17.20 5.20
C THR A 370 30.06 17.01 3.85
N VAL A 371 29.11 16.09 3.74
CA VAL A 371 28.30 15.91 2.52
C VAL A 371 26.84 15.76 2.92
N ALA A 372 26.22 16.86 3.32
CA ALA A 372 24.77 17.01 3.45
C ALA A 372 24.31 18.18 2.58
#